data_AF-A0A814CSC2-F1
#
_entry.id   AF-A0A814CSC2-F1
#
_cell.length_a   1.000
_cell.length_b   1.000
_cell.length_c   1.000
_cell.angle_alpha   90.00
_cell.angle_beta   90.00
_cell.angle_gamma   90.00
#
_symmetry.space_group_name_H-M   'P 1'
#
loop_
_entity.id
_entity.type
_entity.pdbx_description
1 polymer ?
#
loop_
_entity_poly.entity_id
_entity_poly.type
_entity_poly.pdbx_seq_one_letter_code
_entity_poly.pdbx_strand_id
1 'polypeptide(L)'
;MNRLSLFKKKTIEEGSRTIRANDHENNVLKRYAGNEISTSRYNLITFVPKNLFEQFTRLANAYFLFQLCLQLIPQVSSLRPATTAFPLVIVLSLTAIKDASDDIARHRSDNQINNRQTSTFVDGQLTTRKWREINAGDIIQLTNDEFVTVSTNIDICYE
;
A
#
# COMPACT_ATOMS: atom_id res chain seq x y z
N MET A 1 12.93 20.98 -31.05
CA MET A 1 12.84 19.53 -31.37
C MET A 1 13.99 18.85 -30.64
N ASN A 2 13.89 17.84 -29.77
CA ASN A 2 12.82 17.07 -29.11
C ASN A 2 13.45 16.58 -27.78
N ARG A 3 12.87 16.84 -26.61
CA ARG A 3 11.82 16.09 -25.88
C ARG A 3 12.32 14.82 -25.14
N LEU A 4 12.46 14.99 -23.81
CA LEU A 4 12.19 14.05 -22.70
C LEU A 4 13.06 12.78 -22.56
N SER A 5 14.09 12.86 -21.70
CA SER A 5 14.82 11.72 -21.11
C SER A 5 14.38 11.42 -19.67
N LEU A 6 13.07 11.37 -19.39
CA LEU A 6 12.56 10.93 -18.10
C LEU A 6 11.85 9.59 -18.25
N PHE A 7 12.11 8.69 -17.30
CA PHE A 7 11.64 7.30 -17.19
C PHE A 7 12.51 6.25 -17.90
N LYS A 8 13.73 6.06 -17.38
CA LYS A 8 14.43 4.78 -17.46
C LYS A 8 13.63 3.75 -16.65
N LYS A 9 12.72 3.05 -17.30
CA LYS A 9 12.00 1.90 -16.72
C LYS A 9 13.05 0.85 -16.37
N LYS A 10 13.31 0.63 -15.08
CA LYS A 10 14.19 -0.43 -14.59
C LYS A 10 13.47 -1.75 -14.82
N THR A 11 13.74 -2.39 -15.95
CA THR A 11 13.34 -3.77 -16.21
C THR A 11 14.01 -4.64 -15.16
N ILE A 12 13.20 -5.24 -14.27
CA ILE A 12 13.67 -6.31 -13.39
C ILE A 12 13.80 -7.53 -14.30
N GLU A 13 15.04 -7.92 -14.62
CA GLU A 13 15.28 -9.21 -15.25
C GLU A 13 14.78 -10.30 -14.30
N GLU A 14 13.81 -11.10 -14.75
CA GLU A 14 13.39 -12.35 -14.10
C GLU A 14 14.47 -13.43 -14.32
N GLY A 15 15.69 -13.13 -13.88
CA GLY A 15 16.77 -14.11 -13.73
C GLY A 15 16.57 -14.91 -12.44
N SER A 16 16.94 -16.19 -12.49
CA SER A 16 16.97 -17.10 -11.33
C SER A 16 17.56 -16.40 -10.09
N ARG A 17 16.78 -16.34 -8.99
CA ARG A 17 17.21 -15.70 -7.73
C ARG A 17 18.02 -16.70 -6.90
N THR A 18 19.34 -16.52 -6.83
CA THR A 18 20.20 -17.32 -5.95
C THR A 18 20.33 -16.68 -4.57
N ILE A 19 19.54 -17.15 -3.60
CA ILE A 19 19.63 -16.75 -2.19
C ILE A 19 20.63 -17.68 -1.49
N ARG A 20 21.52 -17.13 -0.67
CA ARG A 20 22.42 -17.93 0.18
C ARG A 20 21.87 -17.92 1.61
N ALA A 21 21.74 -19.09 2.23
CA ALA A 21 21.30 -19.18 3.61
C ALA A 21 22.36 -18.59 4.56
N ASN A 22 21.91 -17.78 5.53
CA ASN A 22 22.72 -17.17 6.58
C ASN A 22 23.91 -16.31 6.08
N ASP A 23 23.78 -15.70 4.90
CA ASP A 23 24.80 -14.85 4.27
C ASP A 23 24.24 -13.44 4.03
N HIS A 24 24.02 -12.73 5.14
CA HIS A 24 23.32 -11.45 5.17
C HIS A 24 24.02 -10.40 4.29
N GLU A 25 25.35 -10.29 4.36
CA GLU A 25 26.11 -9.31 3.59
C GLU A 25 25.95 -9.53 2.07
N ASN A 26 26.10 -10.77 1.59
CA ASN A 26 25.95 -11.05 0.17
C ASN A 26 24.50 -10.91 -0.32
N ASN A 27 23.51 -11.20 0.53
CA ASN A 27 22.10 -11.01 0.17
C ASN A 27 21.69 -9.52 0.15
N VAL A 28 22.23 -8.70 1.05
CA VAL A 28 22.04 -7.23 1.04
C VAL A 28 22.67 -6.60 -0.20
N LEU A 29 23.87 -7.06 -0.59
CA LEU A 29 24.55 -6.60 -1.81
C LEU A 29 23.73 -6.87 -3.09
N LYS A 30 22.95 -7.96 -3.11
CA LYS A 30 22.03 -8.29 -4.20
C LYS A 30 20.73 -7.44 -4.20
N ARG A 31 20.54 -6.59 -3.19
CA ARG A 31 19.42 -5.63 -3.05
C ARG A 31 18.05 -6.27 -3.20
N TYR A 32 17.83 -7.40 -2.50
CA TYR A 32 16.50 -7.98 -2.39
C TYR A 32 15.52 -6.99 -1.74
N ALA A 33 14.23 -7.14 -2.07
CA ALA A 33 13.18 -6.37 -1.41
C ALA A 33 13.14 -6.75 0.07
N GLY A 34 13.06 -5.75 0.95
CA GLY A 34 12.90 -5.96 2.39
C GLY A 34 11.53 -6.55 2.72
N ASN A 35 11.40 -7.09 3.92
CA ASN A 35 10.19 -7.76 4.40
C ASN A 35 9.12 -6.79 4.95
N GLU A 36 9.15 -5.53 4.51
CA GLU A 36 8.13 -4.54 4.87
C GLU A 36 6.85 -4.77 4.07
N ILE A 37 5.74 -4.93 4.79
CA ILE A 37 4.41 -5.11 4.22
C ILE A 37 3.69 -3.76 4.22
N SER A 38 3.13 -3.37 3.07
CA SER A 38 2.26 -2.20 2.95
C SER A 38 1.05 -2.57 2.10
N THR A 39 -0.11 -2.62 2.75
CA THR A 39 -1.42 -2.89 2.14
C THR A 39 -2.27 -1.62 2.03
N SER A 40 -1.83 -0.53 2.65
CA SER A 40 -2.47 0.78 2.54
C SER A 40 -2.31 1.39 1.14
N ARG A 41 -3.36 2.07 0.67
CA ARG A 41 -3.44 2.60 -0.71
C ARG A 41 -3.28 4.11 -0.78
N TYR A 42 -3.48 4.80 0.34
CA TYR A 42 -3.46 6.26 0.42
C TYR A 42 -2.40 6.74 1.40
N ASN A 43 -1.67 7.77 1.00
CA ASN A 43 -0.94 8.64 1.92
C ASN A 43 -1.87 9.80 2.32
N LEU A 44 -1.72 10.36 3.53
CA LEU A 44 -2.54 11.44 4.10
C LEU A 44 -2.80 12.59 3.11
N ILE A 45 -1.78 12.99 2.35
CA ILE A 45 -1.86 14.10 1.38
C ILE A 45 -2.54 13.65 0.06
N THR A 46 -2.28 12.41 -0.36
CA THR A 46 -2.80 11.86 -1.62
C THR A 46 -4.23 11.35 -1.52
N PHE A 47 -4.77 11.21 -0.31
CA PHE A 47 -6.08 10.63 -0.06
C PHE A 47 -7.17 11.36 -0.85
N VAL A 48 -7.34 12.66 -0.62
CA VAL A 48 -8.43 13.45 -1.23
C VAL A 48 -8.41 13.42 -2.76
N PRO A 49 -7.31 13.79 -3.45
CA PRO A 49 -7.32 13.83 -4.91
C PRO A 49 -7.48 12.44 -5.54
N LYS A 50 -6.85 11.40 -4.99
CA LYS A 50 -6.92 10.04 -5.53
C LYS A 50 -8.27 9.40 -5.28
N ASN A 51 -8.80 9.51 -4.07
CA ASN A 51 -10.11 9.00 -3.70
C ASN A 51 -11.24 9.65 -4.53
N LEU A 52 -11.21 10.97 -4.71
CA LEU A 52 -12.20 11.65 -5.55
C LEU A 52 -12.11 11.20 -7.01
N PHE A 53 -10.91 11.05 -7.56
CA PHE A 53 -10.72 10.55 -8.93
C PHE A 53 -11.30 9.14 -9.11
N GLU A 54 -11.05 8.23 -8.16
CA GLU A 54 -11.62 6.89 -8.14
C GLU A 54 -13.15 6.92 -8.04
N GLN A 55 -13.71 7.81 -7.22
CA GLN A 55 -15.16 7.96 -7.08
C GLN A 55 -15.81 8.52 -8.36
N PHE A 56 -15.21 9.50 -9.05
CA PHE A 56 -15.78 10.08 -10.28
C PHE A 56 -15.61 9.21 -11.53
N THR A 57 -14.76 8.19 -11.49
CA THR A 57 -14.69 7.19 -12.56
C THR A 57 -15.98 6.35 -12.62
N ARG A 58 -16.78 6.33 -11.55
CA ARG A 58 -18.09 5.67 -11.54
C ARG A 58 -19.13 6.50 -12.30
N LEU A 59 -19.80 5.89 -13.28
CA LEU A 59 -20.81 6.53 -14.12
C LEU A 59 -21.88 7.29 -13.33
N ALA A 60 -22.36 6.75 -12.21
CA ALA A 60 -23.37 7.42 -11.37
C ALA A 60 -22.85 8.76 -10.81
N ASN A 61 -21.64 8.79 -10.27
CA ASN A 61 -21.05 10.00 -9.70
C ASN A 61 -20.71 11.02 -10.79
N ALA A 62 -20.25 10.55 -11.95
CA ALA A 62 -20.01 11.40 -13.13
C ALA A 62 -21.31 12.01 -13.67
N TYR A 63 -22.40 11.24 -13.71
CA TYR A 63 -23.73 11.72 -14.12
C TYR A 63 -24.23 12.84 -13.20
N PHE A 64 -24.16 12.65 -11.88
CA PHE A 64 -24.57 13.69 -10.93
C PHE A 64 -23.68 14.93 -10.99
N LEU A 65 -22.37 14.77 -11.26
CA LEU A 65 -21.46 15.89 -11.47
C LEU A 65 -21.82 16.68 -12.72
N PHE A 66 -22.09 16.00 -13.83
CA PHE A 66 -22.54 16.64 -15.08
C PHE A 66 -23.87 17.38 -14.87
N GLN A 67 -24.82 16.73 -14.18
CA GLN A 67 -26.10 17.33 -13.85
C GLN A 67 -25.93 18.58 -12.96
N LEU A 68 -25.00 18.56 -12.00
CA LEU A 68 -24.65 19.72 -11.19
C LEU A 68 -24.05 20.85 -12.05
N CYS A 69 -23.15 20.54 -12.98
CA CYS A 69 -22.58 21.53 -13.92
C CYS A 69 -23.65 22.22 -14.77
N LEU A 70 -24.65 21.47 -15.28
CA LEU A 70 -25.75 22.05 -16.05
C LEU A 70 -26.60 23.01 -15.21
N GLN A 71 -26.80 22.71 -13.92
CA GLN A 71 -27.58 23.56 -13.02
C GLN A 71 -26.86 24.84 -12.59
N LEU A 72 -25.54 24.91 -12.73
CA LEU A 72 -24.78 26.15 -12.51
C LEU A 72 -25.01 27.18 -13.62
N ILE A 73 -25.62 26.80 -14.74
CA ILE A 73 -26.00 27.70 -15.83
C ILE A 73 -27.42 28.22 -15.54
N PRO A 74 -27.59 29.45 -15.03
CA PRO A 74 -28.90 29.98 -14.63
C PRO A 74 -29.88 30.14 -15.79
N GLN A 75 -29.40 30.10 -17.04
CA GLN A 75 -30.21 30.18 -18.26
C GLN A 75 -30.85 28.83 -18.64
N VAL A 76 -30.31 27.71 -18.15
CA VAL A 76 -30.75 26.35 -18.52
C VAL A 76 -31.63 25.73 -17.43
N SER A 77 -31.47 26.13 -16.18
CA SER A 77 -32.18 25.54 -15.03
C SER A 77 -32.81 26.59 -14.11
N SER A 78 -34.12 26.41 -13.85
CA SER A 78 -34.85 27.16 -12.81
C SER A 78 -34.71 26.53 -11.40
N LEU A 79 -34.04 25.38 -11.28
CA LEU A 79 -33.83 24.68 -10.01
C LEU A 79 -32.61 25.21 -9.25
N ARG A 80 -32.70 25.23 -7.92
CA ARG A 80 -31.57 25.59 -7.03
C ARG A 80 -30.46 24.54 -7.14
N PRO A 81 -29.21 24.91 -7.47
CA PRO A 81 -28.07 23.97 -7.57
C PRO A 81 -27.86 23.14 -6.29
N ALA A 82 -28.22 23.70 -5.13
CA ALA A 82 -28.12 23.04 -3.83
C ALA A 82 -28.88 21.70 -3.77
N THR A 83 -30.06 21.60 -4.40
CA THR A 83 -30.90 20.40 -4.34
C THR A 83 -30.24 19.19 -4.99
N THR A 84 -29.40 19.41 -6.00
CA THR A 84 -28.70 18.34 -6.73
C THR A 84 -27.29 18.11 -6.22
N ALA A 85 -26.64 19.17 -5.70
CA ALA A 85 -25.35 19.05 -5.03
C ALA A 85 -25.46 18.21 -3.75
N PHE A 86 -26.54 18.35 -3.00
CA PHE A 86 -26.72 17.70 -1.69
C PHE A 86 -26.56 16.16 -1.72
N PRO A 87 -27.29 15.39 -2.54
CA PRO A 87 -27.12 13.94 -2.59
C PRO A 87 -25.72 13.52 -3.04
N LEU A 88 -25.12 14.25 -3.99
CA LEU A 88 -23.76 13.97 -4.46
C LEU A 88 -22.74 14.17 -3.34
N VAL A 89 -22.78 15.29 -2.63
CA VAL A 89 -21.85 15.59 -1.54
C VAL A 89 -21.96 14.56 -0.42
N ILE A 90 -23.17 14.15 -0.05
CA ILE A 90 -23.37 13.14 0.99
C ILE A 90 -22.75 11.81 0.59
N VAL A 91 -23.07 11.31 -0.60
CA VAL A 91 -22.56 10.01 -1.07
C VAL A 91 -21.03 10.02 -1.17
N LEU A 92 -20.45 11.07 -1.75
CA LEU A 92 -18.99 11.20 -1.84
C LEU A 92 -18.33 11.27 -0.46
N SER A 93 -18.93 12.03 0.47
CA SER A 93 -18.40 12.19 1.83
C SER A 93 -18.45 10.88 2.62
N LEU A 94 -19.59 10.17 2.60
CA LEU A 94 -19.73 8.88 3.29
C LEU A 94 -18.75 7.83 2.74
N THR A 95 -18.61 7.79 1.41
CA THR A 95 -17.65 6.87 0.75
C THR A 95 -16.22 7.22 1.14
N ALA A 96 -15.86 8.50 1.12
CA ALA A 96 -14.53 8.96 1.53
C ALA A 96 -14.23 8.64 2.99
N ILE A 97 -15.17 8.86 3.92
CA ILE A 97 -14.98 8.54 5.34
C ILE A 97 -14.73 7.04 5.53
N LYS A 98 -15.53 6.20 4.86
CA LYS A 98 -15.34 4.75 4.90
C LYS A 98 -13.96 4.36 4.38
N ASP A 99 -13.59 4.83 3.19
CA ASP A 99 -12.31 4.48 2.57
C ASP A 99 -11.12 4.96 3.42
N ALA A 100 -11.23 6.14 4.05
CA ALA A 100 -10.23 6.65 4.98
C ALA A 100 -10.10 5.77 6.23
N SER A 101 -11.22 5.39 6.85
CA SER A 101 -11.23 4.52 8.02
C SER A 101 -10.59 3.16 7.72
N ASP A 102 -10.98 2.55 6.60
CA ASP A 102 -10.46 1.25 6.16
C ASP A 102 -8.96 1.33 5.83
N ASP A 103 -8.49 2.44 5.26
CA ASP A 103 -7.06 2.64 5.01
C ASP A 103 -6.26 2.87 6.30
N ILE A 104 -6.80 3.63 7.27
CA ILE A 104 -6.17 3.82 8.59
C ILE A 104 -6.06 2.48 9.34
N ALA A 105 -7.10 1.65 9.29
CA ALA A 105 -7.05 0.31 9.88
C ALA A 105 -5.95 -0.55 9.25
N ARG A 106 -5.81 -0.49 7.91
CA ARG A 106 -4.72 -1.16 7.18
C ARG A 106 -3.34 -0.63 7.58
N HIS A 107 -3.13 0.69 7.63
CA HIS A 107 -1.87 1.27 8.12
C HIS A 107 -1.51 0.81 9.54
N ARG A 108 -2.49 0.71 10.43
CA ARG A 108 -2.26 0.21 11.80
C ARG A 108 -1.86 -1.27 11.80
N SER A 109 -2.56 -2.10 11.01
CA SER A 109 -2.26 -3.53 10.88
C SER A 109 -0.88 -3.76 10.27
N ASP A 110 -0.55 -3.06 9.17
CA ASP A 110 0.77 -3.11 8.53
C ASP A 110 1.86 -2.73 9.55
N ASN A 111 1.66 -1.65 10.32
CA ASN A 111 2.61 -1.22 11.34
C ASN A 111 2.78 -2.25 12.47
N GLN A 112 1.72 -2.95 12.88
CA GLN A 112 1.80 -4.01 13.89
C GLN A 112 2.64 -5.19 13.39
N ILE A 113 2.40 -5.63 12.15
CA ILE A 113 3.14 -6.74 11.55
C ILE A 113 4.61 -6.33 11.35
N ASN A 114 4.87 -5.17 10.74
CA ASN A 114 6.23 -4.69 10.44
C ASN A 114 7.09 -4.45 11.69
N ASN A 115 6.47 -4.11 12.83
CA ASN A 115 7.18 -3.89 14.11
C ASN A 115 7.16 -5.12 15.04
N ARG A 116 6.56 -6.24 14.63
CA ARG A 116 6.61 -7.48 15.40
C ARG A 116 8.06 -7.89 15.65
N GLN A 117 8.38 -8.25 16.88
CA GLN A 117 9.70 -8.74 17.25
C GLN A 117 9.81 -10.22 16.92
N THR A 118 10.94 -10.62 16.35
CA THR A 118 11.25 -12.02 16.03
C THR A 118 12.73 -12.27 16.23
N SER A 119 13.06 -13.53 16.56
CA SER A 119 14.41 -13.95 16.86
C SER A 119 15.09 -14.45 15.59
N THR A 120 16.18 -13.79 15.20
CA THR A 120 16.98 -14.15 14.02
C THR A 120 18.31 -14.73 14.46
N PHE A 121 18.81 -15.74 13.76
CA PHE A 121 20.14 -16.30 14.00
C PHE A 121 21.16 -15.60 13.10
N VAL A 122 22.14 -14.94 13.72
CA VAL A 122 23.19 -14.19 13.02
C VAL A 122 24.52 -14.49 13.69
N ASP A 123 25.51 -14.93 12.93
CA ASP A 123 26.88 -15.18 13.39
C ASP A 123 27.00 -16.06 14.65
N GLY A 124 26.12 -17.07 14.78
CA GLY A 124 26.14 -17.98 15.93
C GLY A 124 25.33 -17.52 17.14
N GLN A 125 24.69 -16.34 17.09
CA GLN A 125 23.91 -15.79 18.19
C GLN A 125 22.48 -15.46 17.78
N LEU A 126 21.55 -15.62 18.72
CA LEU A 126 20.16 -15.24 18.54
C LEU A 126 19.99 -13.75 18.84
N THR A 127 19.55 -12.97 17.85
CA THR A 127 19.32 -11.54 17.96
C THR A 127 17.86 -11.22 17.66
N THR A 128 17.21 -10.44 18.53
CA THR A 128 15.85 -9.94 18.29
C THR A 128 15.87 -8.80 17.29
N ARG A 129 15.09 -8.92 16.21
CA ARG A 129 14.91 -7.90 15.17
C ARG A 129 13.44 -7.67 14.88
N LYS A 130 13.11 -6.55 14.25
CA LYS A 130 11.74 -6.30 13.77
C LYS A 130 11.47 -7.09 12.50
N TRP A 131 10.21 -7.47 12.28
CA TRP A 131 9.78 -8.20 11.09
C TRP A 131 10.24 -7.57 9.77
N ARG A 132 10.13 -6.23 9.67
CA ARG A 132 10.53 -5.46 8.48
C ARG A 132 12.05 -5.46 8.20
N GLU A 133 12.87 -5.81 9.20
CA GLU A 133 14.33 -5.78 9.13
C GLU A 133 14.93 -7.13 8.72
N ILE A 134 14.09 -8.17 8.60
CA ILE A 134 14.51 -9.49 8.12
C ILE A 134 14.68 -9.44 6.60
N ASN A 135 15.77 -10.04 6.11
CA ASN A 135 16.06 -10.18 4.70
C ASN A 135 15.93 -11.65 4.24
N ALA A 136 15.78 -11.84 2.93
CA ALA A 136 15.77 -13.17 2.33
C ALA A 136 17.07 -13.91 2.65
N GLY A 137 16.95 -15.16 3.13
CA GLY A 137 18.07 -16.00 3.54
C GLY A 137 18.48 -15.88 5.01
N ASP A 138 17.91 -14.96 5.78
CA ASP A 138 18.09 -14.93 7.24
C ASP A 138 17.34 -16.11 7.89
N ILE A 139 17.93 -16.70 8.93
CA ILE A 139 17.32 -17.81 9.69
C ILE A 139 16.54 -17.21 10.86
N ILE A 140 15.28 -17.62 11.00
CA ILE A 140 14.41 -17.21 12.12
C ILE A 140 14.14 -18.39 13.06
N GLN A 141 14.11 -18.12 14.36
CA GLN A 141 13.61 -19.03 15.36
C GLN A 141 12.15 -18.70 15.63
N LEU A 142 11.27 -19.67 15.41
CA LEU A 142 9.86 -19.56 15.73
C LEU A 142 9.59 -20.20 17.09
N THR A 143 8.90 -19.50 17.97
CA THR A 143 8.29 -20.12 19.14
C THR A 143 6.95 -20.78 18.76
N ASN A 144 6.54 -21.82 19.46
CA ASN A 144 5.24 -22.46 19.24
C ASN A 144 4.10 -21.42 19.29
N ASP A 145 3.13 -21.54 18.37
CA ASP A 145 2.02 -20.61 18.09
C ASP A 145 2.38 -19.27 17.40
N GLU A 146 3.62 -19.10 16.91
CA GLU A 146 3.99 -17.89 16.20
C GLU A 146 3.56 -17.91 14.71
N PHE A 147 2.50 -17.16 14.36
CA PHE A 147 2.06 -17.04 12.96
C PHE A 147 3.07 -16.25 12.12
N VAL A 148 3.52 -16.84 11.00
CA VAL A 148 4.55 -16.26 10.11
C VAL A 148 3.92 -15.70 8.84
N THR A 149 4.04 -14.40 8.60
CA THR A 149 3.55 -13.74 7.38
C THR A 149 4.71 -13.45 6.43
N VAL A 150 5.22 -14.46 5.72
CA VAL A 150 6.32 -14.27 4.76
C VAL A 150 5.79 -14.09 3.34
N SER A 151 6.24 -13.04 2.64
CA SER A 151 5.89 -12.84 1.24
C SER A 151 6.80 -13.60 0.26
N THR A 152 7.97 -14.11 0.64
CA THR A 152 8.79 -15.01 -0.20
C THR A 152 10.06 -15.50 0.53
N ASN A 153 10.34 -16.81 0.42
CA ASN A 153 11.65 -17.47 0.63
C ASN A 153 12.41 -17.15 1.94
N ILE A 154 11.79 -17.36 3.10
CA ILE A 154 12.52 -17.52 4.36
C ILE A 154 12.63 -19.02 4.64
N ASP A 155 13.86 -19.50 4.90
CA ASP A 155 14.09 -20.86 5.39
C ASP A 155 13.72 -20.89 6.87
N ILE A 156 12.67 -21.65 7.19
CA ILE A 156 12.15 -21.82 8.55
C ILE A 156 12.78 -23.07 9.15
N CYS A 157 13.59 -22.91 10.19
CA CYS A 157 14.03 -24.02 11.02
C CYS A 157 13.00 -24.24 12.15
N TYR A 158 12.42 -25.43 12.20
CA TYR A 158 11.65 -25.91 13.36
C TYR A 158 12.60 -26.61 14.33
N GLU A 159 12.40 -26.38 15.63
CA GLU A 159 12.96 -27.23 16.70
C GLU A 159 11.88 -28.19 17.21
#